data_AF-A0A7C2LTK9-F1
#
_entry.id   AF-A0A7C2LTK9-F1
#
_cell.length_a   1.000
_cell.length_b   1.000
_cell.length_c   1.000
_cell.angle_alpha   90.00
_cell.angle_beta   90.00
_cell.angle_gamma   90.00
#
_symmetry.space_group_name_H-M   'P 1'
#
loop_
_entity.id
_entity.type
_entity.pdbx_description
1 polymer ?
#
loop_
_entity_poly.entity_id
_entity_poly.type
_entity_poly.pdbx_seq_one_letter_code
_entity_poly.pdbx_strand_id
1 'polypeptide(L)'
;MRDLLGRDGWPTVWRVLSEPVAAEPALQPEAHVVAHGLGAEAYRIAGSVAGAFRLCTPAFWSGCYHGALQAHFARWAHSGDVPAAELDGVCRPLQTEARWLWFQCLHGLGHGVTIAAGYELGRALALCGRLADPWAREICYGGVFMEDWVGRPGAAAAHDHGAGHAPGGAAPPGAGHVHQSADHGGHAHHPVVASAGGEAPTASGITAIDTTDLAHPCSAVATRYERACYLFQTSRVLARTGGDFTRVTAFCAATPAHVRPLCYQSLGRDADAYGGGDDMVRARCVAAGDGAAWCHVGVAKNRVHDRHDPRAGLAYCAALPADEATRTLCGAAVGEEVRLFAELVGRAPLCASDDEAVTRGCRFAAGLERQRPAALPRYPVRP
;
A
#
# COMPACT_ATOMS: atom_id res chain seq x y z
N MET A 1 -15.57 18.96 -6.20
CA MET A 1 -15.09 18.70 -4.82
C MET A 1 -15.23 19.92 -3.92
N ARG A 2 -14.51 21.03 -4.15
CA ARG A 2 -14.60 22.25 -3.32
C ARG A 2 -16.03 22.79 -3.22
N ASP A 3 -16.76 22.75 -4.34
CA ASP A 3 -18.17 23.16 -4.37
C ASP A 3 -19.07 22.25 -3.51
N LEU A 4 -18.84 20.93 -3.54
CA LEU A 4 -19.56 19.97 -2.70
C LEU A 4 -19.23 20.16 -1.21
N LEU A 5 -17.95 20.37 -0.88
CA LEU A 5 -17.52 20.67 0.49
C LEU A 5 -18.17 21.95 1.02
N GLY A 6 -18.20 23.01 0.21
CA GLY A 6 -18.76 24.30 0.60
C GLY A 6 -20.28 24.31 0.76
N ARG A 7 -21.00 23.47 0.00
CA ARG A 7 -22.47 23.40 0.05
C ARG A 7 -22.98 22.37 1.04
N ASP A 8 -22.39 21.18 1.06
CA ASP A 8 -22.99 19.98 1.65
C ASP A 8 -22.08 19.24 2.65
N GLY A 9 -20.84 19.72 2.84
CA GLY A 9 -19.89 19.22 3.84
C GLY A 9 -19.25 17.85 3.53
N TRP A 10 -18.36 17.42 4.44
CA TRP A 10 -17.57 16.18 4.32
C TRP A 10 -18.37 14.88 4.15
N PRO A 11 -19.48 14.65 4.87
CA PRO A 11 -20.27 13.42 4.70
C PRO A 11 -20.77 13.23 3.27
N THR A 12 -21.18 14.32 2.61
CA THR A 12 -21.66 14.29 1.23
C THR A 12 -20.54 13.94 0.26
N VAL A 13 -19.35 14.46 0.48
CA VAL A 13 -18.18 14.16 -0.36
C VAL A 13 -17.80 12.68 -0.29
N TRP A 14 -17.79 12.10 0.92
CA TRP A 14 -17.53 10.67 1.09
C TRP A 14 -18.60 9.80 0.43
N ARG A 15 -19.88 10.19 0.55
CA ARG A 15 -20.97 9.48 -0.11
C ARG A 15 -20.83 9.51 -1.63
N VAL A 16 -20.56 10.69 -2.22
CA VAL A 16 -20.38 10.85 -3.67
C VAL A 16 -19.20 10.04 -4.20
N LEU A 17 -18.12 9.90 -3.42
CA LEU A 17 -16.99 9.05 -3.80
C LEU A 17 -17.29 7.55 -3.65
N SER A 18 -18.09 7.17 -2.65
CA SER A 18 -18.33 5.76 -2.30
C SER A 18 -19.44 5.10 -3.10
N GLU A 19 -20.48 5.85 -3.50
CA GLU A 19 -21.61 5.31 -4.25
C GLU A 19 -21.20 4.62 -5.57
N PRO A 20 -20.34 5.23 -6.43
CA PRO A 20 -19.89 4.57 -7.65
C PRO A 20 -19.08 3.31 -7.39
N VAL A 21 -18.18 3.32 -6.39
CA VAL A 21 -17.33 2.16 -6.06
C VAL A 21 -18.15 1.00 -5.49
N ALA A 22 -19.25 1.29 -4.78
CA ALA A 22 -20.17 0.27 -4.32
C ALA A 22 -20.90 -0.44 -5.48
N ALA A 23 -21.21 0.29 -6.56
CA ALA A 23 -21.82 -0.26 -7.77
C ALA A 23 -20.80 -0.96 -8.67
N GLU A 24 -19.59 -0.41 -8.76
CA GLU A 24 -18.50 -0.89 -9.60
C GLU A 24 -17.19 -0.93 -8.80
N PRO A 25 -16.91 -2.05 -8.09
CA PRO A 25 -15.69 -2.18 -7.28
C PRO A 25 -14.39 -2.00 -8.04
N ALA A 26 -14.41 -2.12 -9.36
CA ALA A 26 -13.26 -1.86 -10.23
C ALA A 26 -12.78 -0.40 -10.19
N LEU A 27 -13.61 0.56 -9.77
CA LEU A 27 -13.26 1.98 -9.63
C LEU A 27 -12.45 2.30 -8.36
N GLN A 28 -12.16 1.29 -7.55
CA GLN A 28 -11.47 1.47 -6.28
C GLN A 28 -10.06 2.08 -6.42
N PRO A 29 -9.21 1.72 -7.39
CA PRO A 29 -7.91 2.35 -7.60
C PRO A 29 -8.01 3.84 -7.93
N GLU A 30 -8.95 4.25 -8.79
CA GLU A 30 -9.18 5.65 -9.12
C GLU A 30 -9.71 6.43 -7.91
N ALA A 31 -10.64 5.83 -7.15
CA ALA A 31 -11.16 6.42 -5.92
C ALA A 31 -10.06 6.62 -4.86
N HIS A 32 -9.07 5.72 -4.80
CA HIS A 32 -7.90 5.88 -3.94
C HIS A 32 -7.09 7.13 -4.31
N VAL A 33 -6.79 7.34 -5.60
CA VAL A 33 -6.09 8.54 -6.07
C VAL A 33 -6.89 9.81 -5.75
N VAL A 34 -8.21 9.79 -5.93
CA VAL A 34 -9.09 10.91 -5.54
C VAL A 34 -9.05 11.15 -4.03
N ALA A 35 -8.99 10.08 -3.22
CA ALA A 35 -8.89 10.20 -1.77
C ALA A 35 -7.62 10.93 -1.32
N HIS A 36 -6.48 10.78 -2.02
CA HIS A 36 -5.29 11.60 -1.75
C HIS A 36 -5.58 13.10 -1.94
N GLY A 37 -6.26 13.47 -3.03
CA GLY A 37 -6.68 14.85 -3.26
C GLY A 37 -7.62 15.39 -2.18
N LEU A 38 -8.51 14.54 -1.65
CA LEU A 38 -9.34 14.88 -0.49
C LEU A 38 -8.51 15.12 0.77
N GLY A 39 -7.49 14.29 1.01
CA GLY A 39 -6.55 14.46 2.11
C GLY A 39 -5.83 15.81 2.09
N ALA A 40 -5.39 16.24 0.92
CA ALA A 40 -4.74 17.54 0.74
C ALA A 40 -5.69 18.71 1.09
N GLU A 41 -6.95 18.61 0.68
CA GLU A 41 -7.97 19.62 1.02
C GLU A 41 -8.36 19.57 2.50
N ALA A 42 -8.44 18.38 3.10
CA ALA A 42 -8.64 18.21 4.54
C ALA A 42 -7.52 18.89 5.35
N TYR A 43 -6.27 18.72 4.92
CA TYR A 43 -5.12 19.41 5.52
C TYR A 43 -5.21 20.92 5.39
N ARG A 44 -5.59 21.44 4.22
CA ARG A 44 -5.77 22.88 3.97
C ARG A 44 -6.83 23.48 4.90
N ILE A 45 -7.93 22.77 5.13
CA ILE A 45 -9.04 23.22 5.98
C ILE A 45 -8.67 23.13 7.47
N ALA A 46 -8.09 22.01 7.89
CA ALA A 46 -7.83 21.74 9.31
C ALA A 46 -6.55 22.41 9.84
N GLY A 47 -5.63 22.82 8.96
CA GLY A 47 -4.35 23.46 9.30
C GLY A 47 -3.33 22.55 9.97
N SER A 48 -3.65 21.27 10.19
CA SER A 48 -2.78 20.28 10.83
C SER A 48 -3.09 18.87 10.33
N VAL A 49 -2.09 17.98 10.38
CA VAL A 49 -2.27 16.56 9.98
C VAL A 49 -3.28 15.85 10.89
N ALA A 50 -3.16 16.02 12.21
CA ALA A 50 -4.10 15.42 13.15
C ALA A 50 -5.54 15.94 12.95
N GLY A 51 -5.70 17.23 12.65
CA GLY A 51 -7.00 17.80 12.30
C GLY A 51 -7.56 17.24 10.98
N ALA A 52 -6.71 17.07 9.96
CA ALA A 52 -7.11 16.47 8.69
C ALA A 52 -7.58 15.03 8.85
N PHE A 53 -6.91 14.25 9.70
CA PHE A 53 -7.29 12.86 9.97
C PHE A 53 -8.70 12.74 10.55
N ARG A 54 -9.18 13.74 11.30
CA ARG A 54 -10.56 13.77 11.82
C ARG A 54 -11.63 14.03 10.76
N LEU A 55 -11.23 14.50 9.57
CA LEU A 55 -12.10 14.71 8.40
C LEU A 55 -12.04 13.52 7.42
N CYS A 56 -11.02 12.68 7.56
CA CYS A 56 -10.72 11.55 6.69
C CYS A 56 -11.32 10.23 7.20
N THR A 57 -11.42 9.27 6.28
CA THR A 57 -11.82 7.88 6.56
C THR A 57 -10.76 6.91 6.04
N PRO A 58 -10.73 5.65 6.51
CA PRO A 58 -9.82 4.63 5.99
C PRO A 58 -10.21 4.11 4.59
N ALA A 59 -11.35 4.55 4.05
CA ALA A 59 -11.84 4.11 2.74
C ALA A 59 -10.80 4.37 1.64
N PHE A 60 -10.82 3.51 0.61
CA PHE A 60 -9.92 3.60 -0.54
C PHE A 60 -8.44 3.60 -0.12
N TRP A 61 -8.05 2.55 0.60
CA TRP A 61 -6.68 2.31 1.09
C TRP A 61 -6.09 3.50 1.86
N SER A 62 -6.90 4.12 2.71
CA SER A 62 -6.47 5.23 3.57
C SER A 62 -5.91 6.44 2.79
N GLY A 63 -6.29 6.59 1.52
CA GLY A 63 -5.73 7.61 0.64
C GLY A 63 -5.85 9.03 1.18
N CYS A 64 -6.93 9.34 1.90
CA CYS A 64 -7.12 10.64 2.55
C CYS A 64 -6.07 10.93 3.63
N TYR A 65 -5.72 9.94 4.44
CA TYR A 65 -4.67 10.09 5.43
C TYR A 65 -3.32 10.38 4.76
N HIS A 66 -2.99 9.64 3.71
CA HIS A 66 -1.73 9.83 2.96
C HIS A 66 -1.67 11.20 2.27
N GLY A 67 -2.75 11.60 1.61
CA GLY A 67 -2.87 12.90 0.96
C GLY A 67 -2.67 14.09 1.90
N ALA A 68 -3.10 13.99 3.16
CA ALA A 68 -2.85 15.02 4.17
C ALA A 68 -1.35 15.16 4.50
N LEU A 69 -0.61 14.04 4.55
CA LEU A 69 0.84 14.05 4.77
C LEU A 69 1.58 14.56 3.53
N GLN A 70 1.16 14.14 2.32
CA GLN A 70 1.71 14.66 1.06
C GLN A 70 1.59 16.20 1.01
N ALA A 71 0.41 16.75 1.32
CA ALA A 71 0.19 18.19 1.36
C ALA A 71 1.00 18.90 2.46
N HIS A 72 1.15 18.26 3.62
CA HIS A 72 1.99 18.80 4.69
C HIS A 72 3.46 18.91 4.26
N PHE A 73 4.03 17.85 3.69
CA PHE A 73 5.44 17.78 3.32
C PHE A 73 5.80 18.48 2.00
N ALA A 74 4.82 18.78 1.14
CA ALA A 74 5.02 19.50 -0.12
C ALA A 74 5.73 20.86 0.06
N ARG A 75 5.67 21.49 1.24
CA ARG A 75 6.40 22.75 1.53
C ARG A 75 7.92 22.61 1.46
N TRP A 76 8.45 21.38 1.56
CA TRP A 76 9.87 21.09 1.42
C TRP A 76 10.23 20.48 0.05
N ALA A 77 9.31 20.39 -0.91
CA ALA A 77 9.59 19.79 -2.23
C ALA A 77 10.77 20.43 -2.98
N HIS A 78 11.07 21.70 -2.71
CA HIS A 78 12.17 22.42 -3.35
C HIS A 78 13.50 22.33 -2.60
N SER A 79 13.49 22.25 -1.27
CA SER A 79 14.72 22.16 -0.48
C SER A 79 15.10 20.71 -0.19
N GLY A 80 14.10 19.86 0.05
CA GLY A 80 14.18 18.51 0.62
C GLY A 80 14.81 18.43 2.01
N ASP A 81 14.97 19.59 2.66
CA ASP A 81 15.56 19.72 3.99
C ASP A 81 14.46 19.75 5.03
N VAL A 82 13.90 18.56 5.31
CA VAL A 82 12.86 18.39 6.32
C VAL A 82 13.51 18.42 7.73
N PRO A 83 13.10 19.30 8.65
CA PRO A 83 13.60 19.34 10.02
C PRO A 83 13.28 18.05 10.78
N ALA A 84 14.17 17.62 11.70
CA ALA A 84 13.95 16.40 12.50
C ALA A 84 12.68 16.51 13.37
N ALA A 85 12.40 17.72 13.87
CA ALA A 85 11.19 18.00 14.65
C ALA A 85 9.89 17.76 13.86
N GLU A 86 9.90 17.98 12.55
CA GLU A 86 8.73 17.71 11.70
C GLU A 86 8.55 16.20 11.49
N LEU A 87 9.63 15.48 11.22
CA LEU A 87 9.61 14.01 11.05
C LEU A 87 9.07 13.30 12.30
N ASP A 88 9.58 13.63 13.49
CA ASP A 88 9.17 12.99 14.75
C ASP A 88 7.90 13.61 15.36
N GLY A 89 7.52 14.82 14.94
CA GLY A 89 6.46 15.61 15.56
C GLY A 89 5.10 15.42 14.90
N VAL A 90 5.06 15.32 13.56
CA VAL A 90 3.80 15.41 12.80
C VAL A 90 2.80 14.30 13.16
N CYS A 91 3.29 13.08 13.42
CA CYS A 91 2.45 11.92 13.75
C CYS A 91 2.25 11.70 15.26
N ARG A 92 2.96 12.45 16.12
CA ARG A 92 2.92 12.26 17.57
C ARG A 92 1.50 12.39 18.17
N PRO A 93 0.65 13.34 17.74
CA PRO A 93 -0.71 13.43 18.29
C PRO A 93 -1.55 12.17 18.06
N LEU A 94 -1.28 11.42 16.99
CA LEU A 94 -2.05 10.23 16.62
C LEU A 94 -1.59 8.96 17.34
N GLN A 95 -0.38 8.97 17.92
CA GLN A 95 0.19 7.83 18.64
C GLN A 95 -0.69 7.36 19.80
N THR A 96 -1.36 8.29 20.48
CA THR A 96 -2.22 8.00 21.63
C THR A 96 -3.71 7.88 21.27
N GLU A 97 -4.11 8.26 20.06
CA GLU A 97 -5.52 8.19 19.63
C GLU A 97 -5.89 6.76 19.19
N ALA A 98 -5.15 6.20 18.24
CA ALA A 98 -5.32 4.82 17.79
C ALA A 98 -4.06 4.34 17.06
N ARG A 99 -3.63 3.11 17.34
CA ARG A 99 -2.44 2.53 16.71
C ARG A 99 -2.54 2.47 15.18
N TRP A 100 -3.74 2.23 14.65
CA TRP A 100 -4.02 2.29 13.22
C TRP A 100 -3.78 3.69 12.63
N LEU A 101 -4.26 4.76 13.28
CA LEU A 101 -4.05 6.13 12.79
C LEU A 101 -2.57 6.52 12.84
N TRP A 102 -1.85 6.07 13.87
CA TRP A 102 -0.42 6.26 13.93
C TRP A 102 0.32 5.54 12.80
N PHE A 103 -0.05 4.28 12.52
CA PHE A 103 0.45 3.53 11.36
C PHE A 103 0.19 4.28 10.04
N GLN A 104 -1.05 4.72 9.80
CA GLN A 104 -1.42 5.44 8.57
C GLN A 104 -0.68 6.77 8.44
N CYS A 105 -0.43 7.47 9.54
CA CYS A 105 0.37 8.69 9.52
C CYS A 105 1.83 8.41 9.16
N LEU A 106 2.45 7.40 9.76
CA LEU A 106 3.83 7.02 9.47
C LEU A 106 4.01 6.51 8.03
N HIS A 107 3.02 5.79 7.53
CA HIS A 107 2.99 5.34 6.14
C HIS A 107 2.86 6.53 5.20
N GLY A 108 1.87 7.40 5.42
CA GLY A 108 1.70 8.64 4.67
C GLY A 108 2.89 9.61 4.77
N LEU A 109 3.63 9.60 5.89
CA LEU A 109 4.88 10.35 6.03
C LEU A 109 5.89 9.89 4.98
N GLY A 110 5.98 8.58 4.69
CA GLY A 110 6.77 8.02 3.61
C GLY A 110 6.44 8.64 2.24
N HIS A 111 5.16 8.81 1.92
CA HIS A 111 4.72 9.49 0.69
C HIS A 111 5.16 10.96 0.71
N GLY A 112 4.92 11.65 1.82
CA GLY A 112 5.28 13.05 1.98
C GLY A 112 6.77 13.32 1.85
N VAL A 113 7.63 12.49 2.47
CA VAL A 113 9.09 12.65 2.34
C VAL A 113 9.61 12.26 0.96
N THR A 114 8.89 11.41 0.23
CA THR A 114 9.19 11.13 -1.19
C THR A 114 8.99 12.38 -2.04
N ILE A 115 7.88 13.11 -1.82
CA ILE A 115 7.64 14.41 -2.45
C ILE A 115 8.69 15.44 -2.02
N ALA A 116 8.99 15.54 -0.72
CA ALA A 116 10.01 16.46 -0.20
C ALA A 116 11.39 16.18 -0.80
N ALA A 117 11.73 14.90 -0.99
CA ALA A 117 12.97 14.47 -1.59
C ALA A 117 13.03 14.64 -3.12
N GLY A 118 11.95 15.10 -3.77
CA GLY A 118 11.88 15.22 -5.23
C GLY A 118 11.88 13.87 -5.94
N TYR A 119 11.32 12.82 -5.33
CA TYR A 119 11.32 11.43 -5.83
C TYR A 119 12.72 10.79 -5.97
N GLU A 120 13.71 11.33 -5.26
CA GLU A 120 15.01 10.70 -5.09
C GLU A 120 14.94 9.61 -4.00
N LEU A 121 14.83 8.34 -4.40
CA LEU A 121 14.58 7.21 -3.50
C LEU A 121 15.58 7.15 -2.34
N GLY A 122 16.88 7.27 -2.62
CA GLY A 122 17.91 7.25 -1.58
C GLY A 122 17.75 8.37 -0.55
N ARG A 123 17.31 9.56 -0.98
CA ARG A 123 17.05 10.71 -0.12
C ARG A 123 15.78 10.53 0.71
N ALA A 124 14.70 10.03 0.11
CA ALA A 124 13.45 9.73 0.83
C ALA A 124 13.67 8.68 1.94
N LEU A 125 14.41 7.61 1.63
CA LEU A 125 14.80 6.59 2.63
C LEU A 125 15.72 7.15 3.73
N ALA A 126 16.60 8.11 3.40
CA ALA A 126 17.43 8.79 4.39
C ALA A 126 16.59 9.64 5.35
N LEU A 127 15.55 10.33 4.85
CA LEU A 127 14.60 11.09 5.68
C LEU A 127 13.86 10.17 6.66
N CYS A 128 13.30 9.06 6.18
CA CYS A 128 12.68 8.05 7.05
C CYS A 128 13.67 7.51 8.10
N GLY A 129 14.94 7.30 7.73
CA GLY A 129 15.98 6.79 8.65
C GLY A 129 16.31 7.69 9.84
N ARG A 130 15.88 8.96 9.82
CA ARG A 130 16.08 9.92 10.91
C ARG A 130 15.02 9.80 12.02
N LEU A 131 13.92 9.08 11.80
CA LEU A 131 12.90 8.86 12.82
C LEU A 131 13.50 8.15 14.04
N ALA A 132 13.09 8.51 15.26
CA ALA A 132 13.66 7.91 16.46
C ALA A 132 13.27 6.43 16.64
N ASP A 133 12.02 6.08 16.35
CA ASP A 133 11.44 4.77 16.57
C ASP A 133 11.72 3.80 15.39
N PRO A 134 12.31 2.61 15.62
CA PRO A 134 12.60 1.65 14.55
C PRO A 134 11.37 1.14 13.79
N TRP A 135 10.23 0.96 14.47
CA TRP A 135 8.98 0.56 13.82
C TRP A 135 8.47 1.71 12.94
N ALA A 136 8.57 2.95 13.40
CA ALA A 136 8.23 4.12 12.58
C ALA A 136 9.07 4.22 11.30
N ARG A 137 10.37 3.90 11.37
CA ARG A 137 11.24 3.82 10.18
C ARG A 137 10.72 2.80 9.17
N GLU A 138 10.40 1.58 9.63
CA GLU A 138 9.93 0.50 8.75
C GLU A 138 8.62 0.86 8.05
N ILE A 139 7.66 1.43 8.78
CA ILE A 139 6.38 1.86 8.20
C ILE A 139 6.59 3.00 7.19
N CYS A 140 7.48 3.95 7.51
CA CYS A 140 7.85 5.05 6.59
C CYS A 140 8.49 4.53 5.31
N TYR A 141 9.42 3.56 5.40
CA TYR A 141 10.01 2.94 4.21
C TYR A 141 8.95 2.29 3.33
N GLY A 142 7.97 1.61 3.93
CA GLY A 142 6.83 1.05 3.19
C GLY A 142 6.09 2.09 2.36
N GLY A 143 5.80 3.25 2.95
CA GLY A 143 5.17 4.37 2.23
C GLY A 143 6.05 5.00 1.16
N VAL A 144 7.36 5.11 1.39
CA VAL A 144 8.32 5.58 0.35
C VAL A 144 8.28 4.66 -0.86
N PHE A 145 8.37 3.35 -0.65
CA PHE A 145 8.32 2.41 -1.75
C PHE A 145 6.96 2.47 -2.45
N MET A 146 5.84 2.37 -1.72
CA MET A 146 4.50 2.47 -2.33
C MET A 146 4.36 3.71 -3.23
N GLU A 147 4.77 4.89 -2.74
CA GLU A 147 4.73 6.14 -3.51
C GLU A 147 5.70 6.15 -4.70
N ASP A 148 6.93 5.66 -4.55
CA ASP A 148 7.94 5.66 -5.62
C ASP A 148 7.52 4.77 -6.80
N TRP A 149 6.84 3.66 -6.53
CA TRP A 149 6.39 2.74 -7.57
C TRP A 149 5.08 3.18 -8.25
N VAL A 150 4.17 3.83 -7.52
CA VAL A 150 2.84 4.24 -8.00
C VAL A 150 2.86 5.67 -8.58
N GLY A 151 3.72 6.56 -8.06
CA GLY A 151 3.68 8.00 -8.33
C GLY A 151 4.58 8.53 -9.46
N ARG A 152 5.47 7.73 -10.06
CA ARG A 152 6.38 8.23 -11.12
C ARG A 152 5.71 8.26 -12.51
N PRO A 153 5.78 9.38 -13.27
CA PRO A 153 5.37 9.43 -14.68
C PRO A 153 6.13 8.39 -15.50
N GLY A 154 5.41 7.49 -16.18
CA GLY A 154 5.97 6.28 -16.81
C GLY A 154 5.68 4.97 -16.05
N ALA A 155 5.33 5.04 -14.77
CA ALA A 155 4.58 3.97 -14.07
C ALA A 155 3.07 4.09 -14.37
N ALA A 156 2.58 5.31 -14.57
CA ALA A 156 1.21 5.60 -15.03
C ALA A 156 0.88 5.07 -16.44
N ALA A 157 1.87 4.66 -17.24
CA ALA A 157 1.62 3.94 -18.48
C ALA A 157 1.02 2.53 -18.25
N ALA A 158 1.05 2.03 -17.00
CA ALA A 158 0.36 0.81 -16.58
C ALA A 158 -1.04 1.07 -15.98
N HIS A 159 -1.51 2.32 -15.98
CA HIS A 159 -2.90 2.67 -15.71
C HIS A 159 -3.69 2.90 -17.02
N ASP A 160 -3.17 2.45 -18.16
CA ASP A 160 -4.00 2.34 -19.36
C ASP A 160 -4.95 1.14 -19.21
N HIS A 161 -6.23 1.40 -19.41
CA HIS A 161 -7.33 0.53 -19.04
C HIS A 161 -7.31 -0.77 -19.85
N GLY A 162 -6.89 -1.86 -19.21
CA GLY A 162 -7.10 -3.22 -19.67
C GLY A 162 -8.55 -3.69 -19.54
N ALA A 163 -9.52 -2.92 -20.04
CA ALA A 163 -10.87 -3.39 -20.29
C ALA A 163 -10.97 -3.84 -21.76
N GLY A 164 -10.65 -5.11 -21.99
CA GLY A 164 -11.14 -5.92 -23.10
C GLY A 164 -11.21 -5.31 -24.51
N HIS A 165 -10.10 -5.28 -25.24
CA HIS A 165 -10.13 -5.36 -26.70
C HIS A 165 -9.16 -6.44 -27.19
N ALA A 166 -9.73 -7.60 -27.58
CA ALA A 166 -9.03 -8.57 -28.40
C ALA A 166 -8.75 -7.97 -29.80
N PRO A 167 -7.58 -8.21 -30.41
CA PRO A 167 -7.26 -7.66 -31.72
C PRO A 167 -8.03 -8.45 -32.79
N GLY A 168 -9.06 -7.87 -33.40
CA GLY A 168 -9.68 -8.48 -34.58
C GLY A 168 -11.14 -8.14 -34.94
N GLY A 169 -11.84 -7.27 -34.21
CA GLY A 169 -13.24 -6.92 -34.52
C GLY A 169 -13.41 -5.48 -34.98
N ALA A 170 -13.92 -5.26 -36.20
CA ALA A 170 -14.34 -3.94 -36.67
C ALA A 170 -15.47 -3.38 -35.79
N ALA A 171 -15.33 -2.13 -35.32
CA ALA A 171 -16.32 -1.45 -34.50
C ALA A 171 -17.62 -1.16 -35.30
N PRO A 172 -18.82 -1.33 -34.71
CA PRO A 172 -20.07 -0.90 -35.32
C PRO A 172 -20.20 0.64 -35.28
N PRO A 173 -20.80 1.26 -36.32
CA PRO A 173 -20.93 2.72 -36.40
C PRO A 173 -22.04 3.20 -35.44
N GLY A 174 -21.71 4.04 -34.47
CA GLY A 174 -22.73 4.70 -33.63
C GLY A 174 -22.31 5.26 -32.27
N ALA A 175 -21.12 4.97 -31.73
CA ALA A 175 -20.64 5.58 -30.50
C ALA A 175 -19.74 6.79 -30.80
N GLY A 176 -20.33 7.99 -30.77
CA GLY A 176 -19.60 9.23 -30.96
C GLY A 176 -18.62 9.49 -29.79
N HIS A 177 -17.34 9.64 -30.12
CA HIS A 177 -16.34 10.18 -29.21
C HIS A 177 -16.59 11.68 -28.99
N VAL A 178 -16.81 12.09 -27.74
CA VAL A 178 -16.81 13.51 -27.36
C VAL A 178 -15.44 13.81 -26.73
N HIS A 179 -14.53 14.34 -27.53
CA HIS A 179 -13.44 15.17 -27.02
C HIS A 179 -14.03 16.52 -26.62
N GLN A 180 -14.05 16.83 -25.32
CA GLN A 180 -14.18 18.21 -24.86
C GLN A 180 -13.08 18.52 -23.86
N SER A 181 -12.04 19.13 -24.41
CA SER A 181 -11.13 20.00 -23.69
C SER A 181 -11.92 21.17 -23.12
N ALA A 182 -11.95 21.29 -21.80
CA ALA A 182 -12.32 22.53 -21.14
C ALA A 182 -11.19 22.87 -20.16
N ASP A 183 -10.36 23.83 -20.58
CA ASP A 183 -9.54 24.62 -19.68
C ASP A 183 -10.38 25.07 -18.48
N HIS A 184 -9.86 24.90 -17.26
CA HIS A 184 -9.88 25.87 -16.15
C HIS A 184 -9.18 25.29 -14.91
N GLY A 185 -8.12 25.97 -14.44
CA GLY A 185 -7.87 26.10 -13.00
C GLY A 185 -6.81 25.20 -12.33
N GLY A 186 -5.61 25.14 -12.90
CA GLY A 186 -4.31 24.99 -12.22
C GLY A 186 -4.22 24.22 -10.89
N HIS A 187 -3.79 22.96 -10.99
CA HIS A 187 -2.77 22.41 -10.11
C HIS A 187 -1.58 22.03 -10.98
N ALA A 188 -0.44 22.66 -10.70
CA ALA A 188 0.77 22.51 -11.50
C ALA A 188 1.22 21.05 -11.47
N HIS A 189 1.24 20.42 -12.65
CA HIS A 189 2.21 19.37 -12.92
C HIS A 189 3.59 19.99 -12.67
N HIS A 190 4.25 19.62 -11.58
CA HIS A 190 5.64 20.04 -11.37
C HIS A 190 6.48 19.41 -12.49
N PRO A 191 7.19 20.22 -13.31
CA PRO A 191 8.20 19.67 -14.20
C PRO A 191 9.30 19.05 -13.34
N VAL A 192 9.63 17.79 -13.62
CA VAL A 192 10.82 17.15 -13.05
C VAL A 192 12.03 17.88 -13.62
N VAL A 193 12.62 18.77 -12.83
CA VAL A 193 13.88 19.43 -13.20
C VAL A 193 14.99 18.41 -12.97
N ALA A 194 15.64 17.97 -14.05
CA ALA A 194 16.90 17.24 -13.95
C ALA A 194 17.91 18.13 -13.22
N SER A 195 18.18 17.83 -11.95
CA SER A 195 19.17 18.57 -11.17
C SER A 195 20.55 17.95 -11.40
N ALA A 196 21.41 18.73 -12.04
CA ALA A 196 22.84 18.46 -12.15
C ALA A 196 23.53 18.66 -10.80
N GLY A 197 24.37 17.68 -10.42
CA GLY A 197 25.60 17.84 -9.63
C GLY A 197 25.52 18.54 -8.27
N GLY A 198 25.56 17.74 -7.20
CA GLY A 198 25.91 18.19 -5.84
C GLY A 198 25.96 17.02 -4.87
N GLU A 199 27.17 16.54 -4.55
CA GLU A 199 27.41 15.41 -3.65
C GLU A 199 27.00 15.74 -2.20
N ALA A 200 26.00 15.02 -1.71
CA ALA A 200 25.82 14.70 -0.29
C ALA A 200 25.78 13.17 -0.15
N PRO A 201 26.38 12.59 0.90
CA PRO A 201 26.59 11.15 1.00
C PRO A 201 25.25 10.40 1.08
N THR A 202 25.00 9.53 0.10
CA THR A 202 23.73 8.83 -0.09
C THR A 202 23.62 7.62 0.86
N ALA A 203 22.59 7.61 1.70
CA ALA A 203 22.32 6.49 2.62
C ALA A 203 21.81 5.21 1.91
N SER A 204 21.48 5.32 0.62
CA SER A 204 21.42 4.23 -0.37
C SER A 204 21.93 4.85 -1.66
N GLY A 205 23.00 4.33 -2.25
CA GLY A 205 23.61 4.83 -3.50
C GLY A 205 22.72 4.76 -4.76
N ILE A 206 21.40 4.74 -4.61
CA ILE A 206 20.41 4.68 -5.68
C ILE A 206 20.04 6.12 -6.04
N THR A 207 20.74 6.66 -7.02
CA THR A 207 20.48 7.99 -7.62
C THR A 207 19.57 7.89 -8.85
N ALA A 208 19.40 6.70 -9.42
CA ALA A 208 18.50 6.47 -10.55
C ALA A 208 17.86 5.08 -10.47
N ILE A 209 16.58 5.01 -10.82
CA ILE A 209 15.87 3.74 -10.98
C ILE A 209 16.26 3.12 -12.32
N ASP A 210 17.01 2.02 -12.32
CA ASP A 210 17.17 1.20 -13.53
C ASP A 210 15.78 0.68 -13.91
N THR A 211 15.31 1.04 -15.11
CA THR A 211 13.98 0.68 -15.62
C THR A 211 13.97 -0.61 -16.43
N THR A 212 15.15 -1.17 -16.71
CA THR A 212 15.35 -2.40 -17.48
C THR A 212 15.49 -3.63 -16.59
N ASP A 213 16.00 -3.47 -15.38
CA ASP A 213 16.00 -4.51 -14.35
C ASP A 213 14.63 -4.57 -13.64
N LEU A 214 14.01 -5.76 -13.64
CA LEU A 214 12.77 -6.05 -12.91
C LEU A 214 13.00 -6.16 -11.39
N ALA A 215 14.22 -6.51 -10.98
CA ALA A 215 14.57 -6.61 -9.56
C ALA A 215 14.91 -5.25 -8.94
N HIS A 216 15.26 -4.24 -9.74
CA HIS A 216 15.61 -2.91 -9.27
C HIS A 216 14.37 -2.10 -8.81
N PRO A 217 14.45 -1.35 -7.69
CA PRO A 217 15.61 -1.10 -6.84
C PRO A 217 15.83 -2.12 -5.74
N CYS A 218 14.93 -3.08 -5.49
CA CYS A 218 15.09 -3.98 -4.33
C CYS A 218 16.35 -4.86 -4.39
N SER A 219 16.87 -5.14 -5.58
CA SER A 219 18.18 -5.79 -5.77
C SER A 219 19.38 -4.93 -5.32
N ALA A 220 19.20 -3.62 -5.20
CA ALA A 220 20.26 -2.64 -4.95
C ALA A 220 20.11 -1.91 -3.59
N VAL A 221 18.99 -2.08 -2.88
CA VAL A 221 18.79 -1.47 -1.56
C VAL A 221 19.58 -2.23 -0.48
N ALA A 222 19.99 -1.50 0.57
CA ALA A 222 20.55 -2.14 1.75
C ALA A 222 19.54 -3.07 2.44
N THR A 223 20.04 -4.12 3.13
CA THR A 223 19.22 -5.14 3.83
C THR A 223 18.12 -4.55 4.74
N ARG A 224 18.38 -3.41 5.38
CA ARG A 224 17.38 -2.72 6.22
C ARG A 224 16.13 -2.23 5.47
N TYR A 225 16.18 -2.11 4.15
CA TYR A 225 15.07 -1.67 3.30
C TYR A 225 14.42 -2.81 2.52
N GLU A 226 15.03 -4.00 2.51
CA GLU A 226 14.56 -5.13 1.71
C GLU A 226 13.12 -5.50 2.08
N ARG A 227 12.78 -5.53 3.37
CA ARG A 227 11.42 -5.85 3.83
C ARG A 227 10.38 -4.94 3.17
N ALA A 228 10.50 -3.64 3.37
CA ALA A 228 9.60 -2.66 2.78
C ALA A 228 9.60 -2.70 1.24
N CYS A 229 10.76 -2.87 0.61
CA CYS A 229 10.86 -2.89 -0.85
C CYS A 229 10.16 -4.12 -1.47
N TYR A 230 10.49 -5.32 -0.99
CA TYR A 230 9.98 -6.58 -1.53
C TYR A 230 8.48 -6.79 -1.27
N LEU A 231 7.86 -6.03 -0.35
CA LEU A 231 6.39 -6.01 -0.14
C LEU A 231 5.62 -5.24 -1.23
N PHE A 232 6.31 -4.45 -2.06
CA PHE A 232 5.71 -3.69 -3.17
C PHE A 232 6.32 -4.00 -4.54
N GLN A 233 7.43 -4.74 -4.59
CA GLN A 233 8.18 -4.98 -5.83
C GLN A 233 7.34 -5.63 -6.94
N THR A 234 6.45 -6.57 -6.58
CA THR A 234 5.66 -7.28 -7.61
C THR A 234 4.70 -6.37 -8.34
N SER A 235 4.26 -5.22 -7.79
CA SER A 235 3.36 -4.30 -8.49
C SER A 235 4.05 -3.73 -9.72
N ARG A 236 5.34 -3.40 -9.60
CA ARG A 236 6.13 -3.00 -10.77
C ARG A 236 6.32 -4.15 -11.74
N VAL A 237 6.68 -5.34 -11.26
CA VAL A 237 6.89 -6.48 -12.15
C VAL A 237 5.61 -6.78 -12.93
N LEU A 238 4.46 -6.74 -12.26
CA LEU A 238 3.14 -6.90 -12.84
C LEU A 238 2.86 -5.82 -13.90
N ALA A 239 3.09 -4.54 -13.58
CA ALA A 239 2.98 -3.44 -14.53
C ALA A 239 3.87 -3.63 -15.78
N ARG A 240 5.13 -4.06 -15.59
CA ARG A 240 6.11 -4.27 -16.67
C ARG A 240 5.85 -5.54 -17.50
N THR A 241 5.07 -6.46 -16.98
CA THR A 241 4.70 -7.71 -17.65
C THR A 241 3.27 -7.69 -18.19
N GLY A 242 2.59 -6.54 -18.15
CA GLY A 242 1.24 -6.40 -18.68
C GLY A 242 0.20 -7.21 -17.91
N GLY A 243 0.38 -7.37 -16.59
CA GLY A 243 -0.55 -8.15 -15.76
C GLY A 243 -0.29 -9.67 -15.75
N ASP A 244 0.84 -10.15 -16.26
CA ASP A 244 1.14 -11.58 -16.35
C ASP A 244 1.63 -12.16 -15.02
N PHE A 245 0.69 -12.69 -14.23
CA PHE A 245 0.96 -13.37 -12.96
C PHE A 245 1.88 -14.59 -13.07
N THR A 246 1.99 -15.23 -14.24
CA THR A 246 2.93 -16.33 -14.46
C THR A 246 4.35 -15.80 -14.45
N ARG A 247 4.59 -14.66 -15.11
CA ARG A 247 5.91 -14.00 -15.11
C ARG A 247 6.26 -13.44 -13.73
N VAL A 248 5.31 -12.87 -13.00
CA VAL A 248 5.55 -12.40 -11.62
C VAL A 248 5.89 -13.58 -10.70
N THR A 249 5.22 -14.72 -10.87
CA THR A 249 5.53 -15.94 -10.12
C THR A 249 6.94 -16.45 -10.41
N ALA A 250 7.33 -16.52 -11.68
CA ALA A 250 8.69 -16.91 -12.08
C ALA A 250 9.75 -15.95 -11.52
N PHE A 251 9.45 -14.65 -11.51
CA PHE A 251 10.28 -13.64 -10.87
C PHE A 251 10.47 -13.93 -9.37
N CYS A 252 9.39 -14.15 -8.61
CA CYS A 252 9.53 -14.47 -7.18
C CYS A 252 10.26 -15.80 -6.92
N ALA A 253 10.12 -16.80 -7.79
CA ALA A 253 10.88 -18.04 -7.67
C ALA A 253 12.40 -17.81 -7.81
N ALA A 254 12.81 -16.88 -8.67
CA ALA A 254 14.21 -16.49 -8.88
C ALA A 254 14.75 -15.53 -7.80
N THR A 255 13.86 -14.86 -7.04
CA THR A 255 14.24 -13.94 -5.95
C THR A 255 15.04 -14.66 -4.85
N PRO A 256 16.06 -14.00 -4.23
CA PRO A 256 16.86 -14.59 -3.16
C PRO A 256 16.03 -15.17 -2.01
N ALA A 257 16.47 -16.32 -1.48
CA ALA A 257 15.66 -17.12 -0.55
C ALA A 257 15.28 -16.41 0.76
N HIS A 258 16.06 -15.41 1.20
CA HIS A 258 15.77 -14.66 2.43
C HIS A 258 14.62 -13.65 2.27
N VAL A 259 14.42 -13.11 1.06
CA VAL A 259 13.35 -12.15 0.73
C VAL A 259 12.21 -12.76 -0.08
N ARG A 260 12.37 -13.99 -0.58
CA ARG A 260 11.35 -14.70 -1.36
C ARG A 260 9.96 -14.76 -0.70
N PRO A 261 9.82 -15.02 0.60
CA PRO A 261 8.52 -14.92 1.30
C PRO A 261 7.84 -13.54 1.19
N LEU A 262 8.63 -12.45 1.14
CA LEU A 262 8.11 -11.09 0.99
C LEU A 262 7.65 -10.84 -0.44
N CYS A 263 8.41 -11.33 -1.43
CA CYS A 263 7.99 -11.26 -2.84
C CYS A 263 6.63 -11.94 -3.05
N TYR A 264 6.44 -13.14 -2.50
CA TYR A 264 5.16 -13.83 -2.60
C TYR A 264 4.03 -13.14 -1.81
N GLN A 265 4.33 -12.51 -0.67
CA GLN A 265 3.33 -11.65 0.00
C GLN A 265 2.93 -10.46 -0.88
N SER A 266 3.89 -9.83 -1.56
CA SER A 266 3.60 -8.76 -2.53
C SER A 266 2.74 -9.29 -3.69
N LEU A 267 3.06 -10.48 -4.23
CA LEU A 267 2.25 -11.15 -5.26
C LEU A 267 0.81 -11.37 -4.79
N GLY A 268 0.62 -11.81 -3.54
CA GLY A 268 -0.70 -12.01 -2.96
C GLY A 268 -1.52 -10.72 -2.84
N ARG A 269 -0.88 -9.64 -2.40
CA ARG A 269 -1.50 -8.30 -2.37
C ARG A 269 -1.95 -7.88 -3.76
N ASP A 270 -1.08 -8.02 -4.76
CA ASP A 270 -1.41 -7.69 -6.14
C ASP A 270 -2.49 -8.62 -6.73
N ALA A 271 -2.46 -9.91 -6.41
CA ALA A 271 -3.44 -10.88 -6.88
C ALA A 271 -4.86 -10.52 -6.42
N ASP A 272 -4.99 -10.07 -5.17
CA ASP A 272 -6.26 -9.61 -4.59
C ASP A 272 -6.68 -8.26 -5.18
N ALA A 273 -5.75 -7.30 -5.28
CA ALA A 273 -6.02 -5.96 -5.83
C ALA A 273 -6.37 -5.97 -7.33
N TYR A 274 -5.85 -6.93 -8.11
CA TYR A 274 -6.13 -7.07 -9.54
C TYR A 274 -7.55 -7.58 -9.83
N GLY A 275 -8.29 -8.03 -8.81
CA GLY A 275 -9.69 -8.46 -8.94
C GLY A 275 -9.87 -9.83 -9.63
N GLY A 276 -11.12 -10.12 -10.03
CA GLY A 276 -11.50 -11.42 -10.62
C GLY A 276 -12.12 -12.42 -9.64
N GLY A 277 -12.37 -12.01 -8.40
CA GLY A 277 -13.03 -12.83 -7.37
C GLY A 277 -12.13 -13.88 -6.74
N ASP A 278 -12.64 -14.52 -5.68
CA ASP A 278 -11.85 -15.40 -4.81
C ASP A 278 -11.22 -16.60 -5.53
N ASP A 279 -11.90 -17.19 -6.51
CA ASP A 279 -11.37 -18.32 -7.29
C ASP A 279 -10.15 -17.92 -8.11
N MET A 280 -10.19 -16.76 -8.75
CA MET A 280 -9.07 -16.23 -9.53
C MET A 280 -7.88 -15.90 -8.62
N VAL A 281 -8.14 -15.25 -7.47
CA VAL A 281 -7.11 -14.93 -6.48
C VAL A 281 -6.44 -16.21 -5.97
N ARG A 282 -7.23 -17.23 -5.62
CA ARG A 282 -6.70 -18.54 -5.19
C ARG A 282 -5.90 -19.22 -6.30
N ALA A 283 -6.39 -19.21 -7.54
CA ALA A 283 -5.69 -19.82 -8.68
C ALA A 283 -4.31 -19.17 -8.91
N ARG A 284 -4.22 -17.83 -8.82
CA ARG A 284 -2.94 -17.10 -8.90
C ARG A 284 -1.98 -17.52 -7.78
N CYS A 285 -2.46 -17.66 -6.56
CA CYS A 285 -1.62 -18.13 -5.45
C CYS A 285 -1.21 -19.60 -5.59
N VAL A 286 -2.09 -20.49 -6.07
CA VAL A 286 -1.74 -21.89 -6.34
C VAL A 286 -0.67 -22.00 -7.42
N ALA A 287 -0.74 -21.16 -8.45
CA ALA A 287 0.28 -21.09 -9.49
C ALA A 287 1.67 -20.71 -8.94
N ALA A 288 1.75 -20.09 -7.75
CA ALA A 288 3.00 -19.75 -7.09
C ALA A 288 3.79 -20.95 -6.54
N GLY A 289 3.25 -22.17 -6.58
CA GLY A 289 3.92 -23.39 -6.13
C GLY A 289 4.33 -23.30 -4.65
N ASP A 290 5.61 -23.48 -4.34
CA ASP A 290 6.16 -23.35 -2.98
C ASP A 290 5.90 -21.97 -2.34
N GLY A 291 5.61 -20.95 -3.15
CA GLY A 291 5.23 -19.61 -2.71
C GLY A 291 3.76 -19.45 -2.30
N ALA A 292 2.90 -20.43 -2.56
CA ALA A 292 1.44 -20.30 -2.41
C ALA A 292 1.02 -19.86 -1.00
N ALA A 293 1.60 -20.45 0.04
CA ALA A 293 1.29 -20.10 1.42
C ALA A 293 1.59 -18.62 1.73
N TRP A 294 2.70 -18.08 1.19
CA TRP A 294 3.07 -16.67 1.35
C TRP A 294 2.23 -15.73 0.47
N CYS A 295 1.78 -16.20 -0.70
CA CYS A 295 0.78 -15.48 -1.48
C CYS A 295 -0.52 -15.31 -0.69
N HIS A 296 -1.02 -16.36 -0.04
CA HIS A 296 -2.22 -16.28 0.80
C HIS A 296 -2.03 -15.34 2.00
N VAL A 297 -0.83 -15.27 2.61
CA VAL A 297 -0.50 -14.26 3.64
C VAL A 297 -0.70 -12.84 3.09
N GLY A 298 -0.21 -12.57 1.88
CA GLY A 298 -0.37 -11.28 1.21
C GLY A 298 -1.84 -10.90 0.97
N VAL A 299 -2.63 -11.84 0.46
CA VAL A 299 -4.07 -11.66 0.24
C VAL A 299 -4.79 -11.36 1.56
N ALA A 300 -4.54 -12.15 2.59
CA ALA A 300 -5.19 -11.98 3.88
C ALA A 300 -4.93 -10.59 4.47
N LYS A 301 -3.67 -10.13 4.47
CA LYS A 301 -3.31 -8.78 4.94
C LYS A 301 -3.95 -7.68 4.10
N ASN A 302 -3.95 -7.84 2.77
CA ASN A 302 -4.58 -6.87 1.86
C ASN A 302 -6.07 -6.71 2.19
N ARG A 303 -6.81 -7.80 2.39
CA ARG A 303 -8.24 -7.74 2.73
C ARG A 303 -8.52 -7.06 4.06
N VAL A 304 -7.68 -7.27 5.06
CA VAL A 304 -7.81 -6.58 6.35
C VAL A 304 -7.63 -5.07 6.17
N HIS A 305 -6.66 -4.65 5.37
CA HIS A 305 -6.38 -3.24 5.11
C HIS A 305 -7.45 -2.60 4.24
N ASP A 306 -7.87 -3.30 3.19
CA ASP A 306 -8.86 -2.87 2.20
C ASP A 306 -10.24 -2.66 2.83
N ARG A 307 -10.67 -3.62 3.66
CA ARG A 307 -11.99 -3.60 4.30
C ARG A 307 -11.99 -2.93 5.66
N HIS A 308 -10.81 -2.59 6.18
CA HIS A 308 -10.65 -2.11 7.55
C HIS A 308 -11.30 -3.06 8.57
N ASP A 309 -11.28 -4.37 8.30
CA ASP A 309 -11.93 -5.39 9.11
C ASP A 309 -11.12 -6.71 9.07
N PRO A 310 -10.59 -7.19 10.21
CA PRO A 310 -9.92 -8.48 10.33
C PRO A 310 -10.75 -9.66 9.79
N ARG A 311 -12.08 -9.60 9.87
CA ARG A 311 -12.99 -10.68 9.47
C ARG A 311 -12.87 -11.01 7.98
N ALA A 312 -12.58 -10.02 7.13
CA ALA A 312 -12.40 -10.26 5.69
C ALA A 312 -11.20 -11.18 5.41
N GLY A 313 -10.10 -10.98 6.15
CA GLY A 313 -8.94 -11.85 6.09
C GLY A 313 -9.20 -13.23 6.68
N LEU A 314 -9.89 -13.31 7.83
CA LEU A 314 -10.24 -14.59 8.46
C LEU A 314 -11.13 -15.45 7.57
N ALA A 315 -12.18 -14.86 6.98
CA ALA A 315 -13.10 -15.55 6.08
C ALA A 315 -12.38 -16.09 4.85
N TYR A 316 -11.47 -15.31 4.27
CA TYR A 316 -10.60 -15.77 3.19
C TYR A 316 -9.76 -16.97 3.60
N CYS A 317 -9.06 -16.88 4.73
CA CYS A 317 -8.20 -17.95 5.23
C CYS A 317 -8.97 -19.24 5.55
N ALA A 318 -10.16 -19.14 6.13
CA ALA A 318 -11.01 -20.28 6.47
C ALA A 318 -11.53 -21.00 5.20
N ALA A 319 -11.79 -20.25 4.14
CA ALA A 319 -12.22 -20.79 2.85
C ALA A 319 -11.09 -21.41 2.00
N LEU A 320 -9.83 -21.43 2.48
CA LEU A 320 -8.71 -21.98 1.72
C LEU A 320 -8.75 -23.52 1.66
N PRO A 321 -8.77 -24.13 0.46
CA PRO A 321 -8.59 -25.56 0.29
C PRO A 321 -7.10 -25.94 0.43
N ALA A 322 -6.51 -25.65 1.59
CA ALA A 322 -5.10 -25.84 1.88
C ALA A 322 -4.88 -26.77 3.09
N ASP A 323 -3.62 -27.04 3.44
CA ASP A 323 -3.30 -27.77 4.67
C ASP A 323 -3.44 -26.89 5.94
N GLU A 324 -3.38 -27.54 7.10
CA GLU A 324 -3.49 -26.87 8.40
C GLU A 324 -2.38 -25.82 8.60
N ALA A 325 -1.18 -26.09 8.10
CA ALA A 325 -0.02 -25.20 8.21
C ALA A 325 -0.25 -23.89 7.46
N THR A 326 -0.78 -23.98 6.23
CA THR A 326 -1.11 -22.85 5.38
C THR A 326 -2.26 -22.03 5.97
N ARG A 327 -3.33 -22.67 6.45
CA ARG A 327 -4.42 -21.95 7.13
C ARG A 327 -3.96 -21.28 8.43
N THR A 328 -3.11 -21.96 9.21
CA THR A 328 -2.49 -21.38 10.41
C THR A 328 -1.63 -20.16 10.07
N LEU A 329 -0.80 -20.24 9.02
CA LEU A 329 0.03 -19.13 8.56
C LEU A 329 -0.81 -17.95 8.04
N CYS A 330 -1.86 -18.23 7.26
CA CYS A 330 -2.82 -17.23 6.79
C CYS A 330 -3.52 -16.53 7.96
N GLY A 331 -4.01 -17.29 8.94
CA GLY A 331 -4.59 -16.73 10.17
C GLY A 331 -3.60 -15.88 10.96
N ALA A 332 -2.33 -16.32 11.06
CA ALA A 332 -1.27 -15.54 11.70
C ALA A 332 -1.05 -14.19 11.00
N ALA A 333 -1.16 -14.14 9.67
CA ALA A 333 -1.11 -12.89 8.91
C ALA A 333 -2.19 -11.90 9.39
N VAL A 334 -3.42 -12.36 9.57
CA VAL A 334 -4.51 -11.54 10.11
C VAL A 334 -4.24 -11.09 11.55
N GLY A 335 -3.68 -11.98 12.37
CA GLY A 335 -3.31 -11.66 13.75
C GLY A 335 -2.24 -10.58 13.87
N GLU A 336 -1.28 -10.51 12.94
CA GLU A 336 -0.32 -9.41 12.85
C GLU A 336 -1.05 -8.07 12.64
N GLU A 337 -2.04 -8.05 11.76
CA GLU A 337 -2.83 -6.85 11.47
C GLU A 337 -3.74 -6.46 12.63
N VAL A 338 -4.38 -7.41 13.31
CA VAL A 338 -5.22 -7.17 14.51
C VAL A 338 -4.51 -6.31 15.57
N ARG A 339 -3.17 -6.38 15.65
CA ARG A 339 -2.38 -5.55 16.56
C ARG A 339 -2.43 -4.06 16.23
N LEU A 340 -2.73 -3.69 15.00
CA LEU A 340 -2.91 -2.30 14.55
C LEU A 340 -4.30 -1.76 14.89
N PHE A 341 -5.33 -2.62 14.86
CA PHE A 341 -6.73 -2.22 15.05
C PHE A 341 -7.16 -2.17 16.51
N ALA A 342 -6.56 -2.98 17.39
CA ALA A 342 -7.01 -3.08 18.77
C ALA A 342 -5.86 -3.19 19.79
N GLU A 343 -6.10 -2.60 20.96
CA GLU A 343 -5.35 -2.88 22.17
C GLU A 343 -5.59 -4.32 22.65
N LEU A 344 -4.66 -4.86 23.43
CA LEU A 344 -4.61 -6.28 23.79
C LEU A 344 -5.95 -6.85 24.28
N VAL A 345 -6.67 -6.13 25.15
CA VAL A 345 -7.95 -6.55 25.74
C VAL A 345 -9.04 -6.74 24.67
N GLY A 346 -9.00 -5.97 23.58
CA GLY A 346 -9.99 -6.00 22.50
C GLY A 346 -9.66 -6.98 21.36
N ARG A 347 -8.49 -7.64 21.37
CA ARG A 347 -8.04 -8.46 20.23
C ARG A 347 -8.73 -9.81 20.12
N ALA A 348 -9.12 -10.43 21.24
CA ALA A 348 -9.62 -11.80 21.23
C ALA A 348 -10.86 -12.01 20.34
N PRO A 349 -11.90 -11.15 20.38
CA PRO A 349 -13.05 -11.26 19.48
C PRO A 349 -12.70 -11.05 18.00
N LEU A 350 -11.62 -10.32 17.70
CA LEU A 350 -11.18 -10.04 16.32
C LEU A 350 -10.48 -11.23 15.66
N CYS A 351 -10.16 -12.28 16.42
CA CYS A 351 -9.59 -13.53 15.91
C CYS A 351 -10.60 -14.69 15.85
N ALA A 352 -11.91 -14.40 15.96
CA ALA A 352 -12.94 -15.43 15.88
C ALA A 352 -13.15 -15.91 14.44
N SER A 353 -12.88 -17.19 14.20
CA SER A 353 -13.15 -17.89 12.94
C SER A 353 -13.76 -19.26 13.23
N ASP A 354 -14.51 -19.79 12.29
CA ASP A 354 -15.04 -21.15 12.26
C ASP A 354 -13.96 -22.21 11.97
N ASP A 355 -12.80 -21.82 11.46
CA ASP A 355 -11.63 -22.69 11.31
C ASP A 355 -10.67 -22.55 12.50
N GLU A 356 -10.38 -23.67 13.16
CA GLU A 356 -9.52 -23.67 14.35
C GLU A 356 -8.05 -23.33 14.04
N ALA A 357 -7.54 -23.72 12.87
CA ALA A 357 -6.17 -23.46 12.47
C ALA A 357 -5.95 -21.96 12.24
N VAL A 358 -6.91 -21.33 11.55
CA VAL A 358 -6.98 -19.87 11.36
C VAL A 358 -7.06 -19.17 12.73
N THR A 359 -7.94 -19.62 13.61
CA THR A 359 -8.09 -19.07 14.97
C THR A 359 -6.79 -19.16 15.77
N ARG A 360 -6.12 -20.32 15.78
CA ARG A 360 -4.83 -20.51 16.47
C ARG A 360 -3.75 -19.59 15.93
N GLY A 361 -3.64 -19.49 14.60
CA GLY A 361 -2.70 -18.59 13.92
C GLY A 361 -2.92 -17.14 14.31
N CYS A 362 -4.16 -16.65 14.17
CA CYS A 362 -4.52 -15.26 14.48
C CYS A 362 -4.23 -14.93 15.94
N ARG A 363 -4.68 -15.77 16.88
CA ARG A 363 -4.49 -15.50 18.31
C ARG A 363 -3.02 -15.44 18.70
N PHE A 364 -2.19 -16.34 18.17
CA PHE A 364 -0.75 -16.31 18.39
C PHE A 364 -0.13 -15.00 17.89
N ALA A 365 -0.35 -14.66 16.62
CA ALA A 365 0.24 -13.47 16.03
C ALA A 365 -0.31 -12.14 16.60
N ALA A 366 -1.56 -12.14 17.08
CA ALA A 366 -2.17 -11.02 17.81
C ALA A 366 -1.60 -10.82 19.23
N GLY A 367 -0.75 -11.75 19.70
CA GLY A 367 -0.14 -11.72 21.03
C GLY A 367 -1.06 -12.19 22.15
N LEU A 368 -2.13 -12.92 21.82
CA LEU A 368 -3.07 -13.50 22.80
C LEU A 368 -2.57 -14.83 23.35
N GLU A 369 -1.73 -15.54 22.59
CA GLU A 369 -1.13 -16.82 22.98
C GLU A 369 0.39 -16.71 22.99
N ARG A 370 1.04 -17.32 24.00
CA ARG A 370 2.51 -17.37 24.08
C ARG A 370 3.08 -18.55 23.30
N GLN A 371 2.33 -19.64 23.20
CA GLN A 371 2.78 -20.85 22.53
C GLN A 371 2.58 -20.74 21.03
N ARG A 372 3.67 -20.92 20.29
CA ARG A 372 3.64 -20.95 18.84
C ARG A 372 2.93 -22.22 18.35
N PRO A 373 1.93 -22.12 17.46
CA PRO A 373 1.29 -23.29 16.86
C PRO A 373 2.33 -24.20 16.19
N ALA A 374 2.20 -25.52 16.37
CA ALA A 374 3.13 -26.48 15.78
C ALA A 374 3.14 -26.43 14.25
N ALA A 375 1.96 -26.21 13.65
CA ALA A 375 1.75 -26.10 12.22
C ALA A 375 2.28 -24.79 11.60
N LEU A 376 2.57 -23.76 12.40
CA LEU A 376 3.15 -22.52 11.86
C LEU A 376 4.60 -22.80 11.39
N PRO A 377 5.06 -22.27 10.23
CA PRO A 377 6.45 -22.39 9.79
C PRO A 377 7.43 -21.59 10.65
N ARG A 378 8.67 -22.07 10.85
CA ARG A 378 9.69 -21.39 11.72
C ARG A 378 10.38 -20.22 11.02
N TYR A 379 9.97 -19.94 9.78
CA TYR A 379 10.68 -19.01 8.93
C TYR A 379 10.58 -17.58 9.47
N PRO A 380 11.72 -16.89 9.65
CA PRO A 380 11.72 -15.56 10.22
C PRO A 380 11.49 -14.57 9.09
N VAL A 381 10.37 -13.87 9.11
CA VAL A 381 10.47 -12.45 8.85
C VAL A 381 10.28 -11.80 10.21
N ARG A 382 11.36 -11.70 10.99
CA ARG A 382 11.35 -11.01 12.29
C ARG A 382 10.70 -9.63 12.10
N PRO A 383 9.56 -9.32 12.73
CA PRO A 383 8.84 -8.08 12.52
C PRO A 383 9.74 -6.85 12.63
#